data_AF-A0A961JAA0-F1
#
_entry.id   AF-A0A961JAA0-F1
#
_cell.length_a   1.000
_cell.length_b   1.000
_cell.length_c   1.000
_cell.angle_alpha   90.00
_cell.angle_beta   90.00
_cell.angle_gamma   90.00
#
_symmetry.space_group_name_H-M   'P 1'
#
loop_
_entity.id
_entity.type
_entity.pdbx_description
1 polymer ?
#
loop_
_entity_poly.entity_id
_entity_poly.type
_entity_poly.pdbx_seq_one_letter_code
_entity_poly.pdbx_strand_id
1 'polypeptide(L)'
;MTPAPDRASLANPAMLAALALLAAAALIAAQFVAVIALSADLKALWVAGQFWEMGRPDQVYPAPGPLFTMTPPDAWAGWLRDEHGYTGEIYPYLYPPLWAVLTAFVAGPSFEPFAAAMLWINSALVAGTVALAIRATGAALNPLLHAALALAIFALAPVVVVALAQGQPQILVSFLTVLAIERARADAQIAAGAALGVAAAMKLFPAVYVVFWIARGEWRAVASFAVTGAVLAALSIAFAGWALHADFLANVAQVGRTILVTGAALNIDAILSQLFFADALTQVTAGFDVPGDTEPAYWYVMARPGLWSALENAGLLALLAGFGLAARRASVEVLYAALWPAALILTVLLSPIGWIYYVIPAAAFSPVLIARLGWAAGGAVWFAGAFAIYAVYFGFVQEITAVPMPKPFFTVAGVAIWAAGFLVAATRGRARG
;
A
#
# COMPACT_ATOMS: atom_id res chain seq x y z
N MET A 1 -3.05 40.75 30.43
CA MET A 1 -4.23 40.57 29.59
C MET A 1 -3.88 39.58 28.49
N THR A 2 -4.31 38.33 28.61
CA THR A 2 -4.24 37.35 27.52
C THR A 2 -5.27 37.76 26.46
N PRO A 3 -4.90 37.88 25.17
CA PRO A 3 -5.86 38.20 24.13
C PRO A 3 -6.97 37.13 24.11
N ALA A 4 -8.21 37.57 23.96
CA ALA A 4 -9.35 36.67 23.83
C ALA A 4 -9.10 35.69 22.67
N PRO A 5 -9.41 34.40 22.82
CA PRO A 5 -9.24 33.43 21.75
C PRO A 5 -10.05 33.89 20.54
N ASP A 6 -9.33 34.15 19.46
CA ASP A 6 -9.88 34.60 18.19
C ASP A 6 -10.96 33.60 17.75
N ARG A 7 -12.18 34.07 17.53
CA ARG A 7 -13.32 33.21 17.20
C ARG A 7 -12.91 32.36 16.01
N ALA A 8 -12.85 31.03 16.19
CA ALA A 8 -12.50 30.07 15.15
C ALA A 8 -13.38 30.34 13.93
N SER A 9 -12.83 31.08 12.97
CA SER A 9 -13.57 31.46 11.78
C SER A 9 -13.76 30.20 10.95
N LEU A 10 -14.98 29.98 10.47
CA LEU A 10 -15.26 28.86 9.58
C LEU A 10 -14.43 28.92 8.28
N ALA A 11 -13.70 30.01 8.04
CA ALA A 11 -12.78 30.17 6.92
C ALA A 11 -11.36 29.63 7.21
N ASN A 12 -11.09 28.95 8.34
CA ASN A 12 -9.79 28.30 8.56
C ASN A 12 -9.58 27.18 7.51
N PRO A 13 -8.57 27.27 6.62
CA PRO A 13 -8.35 26.29 5.56
C PRO A 13 -8.10 24.87 6.08
N ALA A 14 -7.55 24.72 7.29
CA ALA A 14 -7.36 23.41 7.91
C ALA A 14 -8.70 22.76 8.30
N MET A 15 -9.63 23.56 8.82
CA MET A 15 -10.96 23.08 9.17
C MET A 15 -11.78 22.76 7.91
N LEU A 16 -11.70 23.59 6.87
CA LEU A 16 -12.32 23.31 5.57
C LEU A 16 -11.75 22.03 4.93
N ALA A 17 -10.43 21.84 4.98
CA ALA A 17 -9.81 20.60 4.52
C ALA A 17 -10.33 19.38 5.31
N ALA A 18 -10.45 19.49 6.64
CA ALA A 18 -11.01 18.41 7.45
C ALA A 18 -12.46 18.07 7.07
N LEU A 19 -13.31 19.08 6.88
CA LEU A 19 -14.69 18.89 6.42
C LEU A 19 -14.76 18.27 5.02
N ALA A 20 -13.93 18.74 4.09
CA ALA A 20 -13.84 18.18 2.74
C ALA A 20 -13.40 16.71 2.77
N LEU A 21 -12.45 16.35 3.62
CA LEU A 21 -11.97 14.98 3.79
C LEU A 21 -13.05 14.06 4.40
N LEU A 22 -13.81 14.55 5.38
CA LEU A 22 -14.95 13.81 5.94
C LEU A 22 -16.06 13.58 4.89
N ALA A 23 -16.40 14.63 4.14
CA ALA A 23 -17.39 14.53 3.07
C ALA A 23 -16.92 13.56 1.97
N ALA A 24 -15.66 13.63 1.58
CA ALA A 24 -15.06 12.71 0.62
C ALA A 24 -15.09 11.26 1.12
N ALA A 25 -14.74 11.00 2.37
CA ALA A 25 -14.81 9.65 2.96
C ALA A 25 -16.24 9.08 2.88
N ALA A 26 -17.26 9.89 3.18
CA ALA A 26 -18.65 9.46 3.09
C ALA A 26 -19.11 9.19 1.66
N LEU A 27 -18.77 10.07 0.71
CA LEU A 27 -19.10 9.89 -0.71
C LEU A 27 -18.43 8.68 -1.32
N ILE A 28 -17.14 8.48 -0.99
CA ILE A 28 -16.38 7.30 -1.40
C ILE A 28 -17.05 6.04 -0.83
N ALA A 29 -17.33 5.98 0.46
CA ALA A 29 -18.01 4.82 1.04
C ALA A 29 -19.31 4.52 0.30
N ALA A 30 -20.16 5.53 0.07
CA ALA A 30 -21.42 5.37 -0.67
C ALA A 30 -21.23 4.78 -2.09
N GLN A 31 -20.18 5.18 -2.81
CA GLN A 31 -19.90 4.68 -4.17
C GLN A 31 -19.53 3.18 -4.20
N PHE A 32 -18.89 2.66 -3.15
CA PHE A 32 -18.37 1.29 -3.12
C PHE A 32 -19.25 0.30 -2.37
N VAL A 33 -20.36 0.73 -1.75
CA VAL A 33 -21.28 -0.16 -1.00
C VAL A 33 -21.70 -1.38 -1.80
N ALA A 34 -22.01 -1.22 -3.10
CA ALA A 34 -22.45 -2.33 -3.93
C ALA A 34 -21.31 -3.28 -4.33
N VAL A 35 -20.07 -2.78 -4.39
CA VAL A 35 -18.92 -3.53 -4.92
C VAL A 35 -18.14 -4.24 -3.82
N ILE A 36 -18.16 -3.73 -2.58
CA ILE A 36 -17.36 -4.31 -1.49
C ILE A 36 -17.76 -5.75 -1.14
N ALA A 37 -19.02 -6.14 -1.37
CA ALA A 37 -19.48 -7.52 -1.19
C ALA A 37 -18.78 -8.52 -2.15
N LEU A 38 -18.22 -8.01 -3.24
CA LEU A 38 -17.45 -8.77 -4.23
C LEU A 38 -15.94 -8.70 -4.00
N SER A 39 -15.48 -8.05 -2.92
CA SER A 39 -14.06 -7.91 -2.60
C SER A 39 -13.39 -9.26 -2.40
N ALA A 40 -12.43 -9.60 -3.26
CA ALA A 40 -11.70 -10.86 -3.22
C ALA A 40 -10.65 -10.86 -2.09
N ASP A 41 -9.91 -9.75 -1.92
CA ASP A 41 -8.86 -9.65 -0.89
C ASP A 41 -9.44 -9.53 0.52
N LEU A 42 -10.52 -8.78 0.71
CA LEU A 42 -11.17 -8.69 2.02
C LEU A 42 -11.84 -10.02 2.39
N LYS A 43 -12.39 -10.72 1.40
CA LYS A 43 -12.93 -12.06 1.60
C LYS A 43 -11.81 -13.04 1.99
N ALA A 44 -10.64 -12.96 1.39
CA ALA A 44 -9.49 -13.78 1.81
C ALA A 44 -9.15 -13.61 3.31
N LEU A 45 -9.20 -12.38 3.82
CA LEU A 45 -9.02 -12.10 5.24
C LEU A 45 -10.14 -12.74 6.10
N TRP A 46 -11.40 -12.57 5.68
CA TRP A 46 -12.55 -13.15 6.36
C TRP A 46 -12.51 -14.69 6.38
N VAL A 47 -12.30 -15.33 5.21
CA VAL A 47 -12.24 -16.79 5.08
C VAL A 47 -11.10 -17.37 5.91
N ALA A 48 -9.92 -16.74 5.92
CA ALA A 48 -8.84 -17.18 6.80
C ALA A 48 -9.24 -17.18 8.29
N GLY A 49 -10.01 -16.19 8.73
CA GLY A 49 -10.57 -16.15 10.09
C GLY A 49 -11.60 -17.25 10.34
N GLN A 50 -12.48 -17.53 9.36
CA GLN A 50 -13.48 -18.60 9.46
C GLN A 50 -12.83 -19.99 9.54
N PHE A 51 -11.82 -20.28 8.72
CA PHE A 51 -11.10 -21.56 8.79
C PHE A 51 -10.28 -21.72 10.07
N TRP A 52 -9.76 -20.61 10.63
CA TRP A 52 -9.17 -20.61 11.96
C TRP A 52 -10.21 -21.01 13.04
N GLU A 53 -11.40 -20.39 13.02
CA GLU A 53 -12.49 -20.68 13.96
C GLU A 53 -13.00 -22.12 13.87
N MET A 54 -13.03 -22.70 12.66
CA MET A 54 -13.39 -24.12 12.43
C MET A 54 -12.33 -25.13 12.90
N GLY A 55 -11.20 -24.66 13.45
CA GLY A 55 -10.09 -25.54 13.84
C GLY A 55 -9.35 -26.14 12.65
N ARG A 56 -9.32 -25.44 11.51
CA ARG A 56 -8.62 -25.84 10.26
C ARG A 56 -7.51 -24.85 9.89
N PRO A 57 -6.51 -24.61 10.78
CA PRO A 57 -5.44 -23.66 10.52
C PRO A 57 -4.56 -24.05 9.33
N ASP A 58 -4.50 -25.34 8.98
CA ASP A 58 -3.81 -25.88 7.80
C ASP A 58 -4.38 -25.38 6.46
N GLN A 59 -5.56 -24.77 6.49
CA GLN A 59 -6.23 -24.19 5.32
C GLN A 59 -6.15 -22.66 5.30
N VAL A 60 -5.37 -22.03 6.18
CA VAL A 60 -5.24 -20.55 6.17
C VAL A 60 -4.33 -20.08 5.02
N TYR A 61 -3.25 -20.83 4.74
CA TYR A 61 -2.34 -20.56 3.64
C TYR A 61 -2.41 -21.66 2.58
N PRO A 62 -2.16 -21.34 1.30
CA PRO A 62 -2.03 -22.35 0.27
C PRO A 62 -0.81 -23.24 0.55
N ALA A 63 -0.92 -24.50 0.13
CA ALA A 63 0.20 -25.44 0.19
C ALA A 63 1.39 -24.89 -0.61
N PRO A 64 2.62 -25.06 -0.13
CA PRO A 64 3.80 -24.52 -0.80
C PRO A 64 3.96 -25.15 -2.19
N GLY A 65 4.18 -24.29 -3.17
CA GLY A 65 4.40 -24.66 -4.58
C GLY A 65 5.73 -24.15 -5.12
N PRO A 66 6.09 -24.50 -6.37
CA PRO A 66 7.31 -24.00 -7.00
C PRO A 66 7.28 -22.48 -7.23
N LEU A 67 6.09 -21.93 -7.54
CA LEU A 67 5.85 -20.52 -7.84
C LEU A 67 4.63 -20.02 -7.08
N PHE A 68 4.65 -18.76 -6.67
CA PHE A 68 3.51 -18.10 -6.05
C PHE A 68 2.45 -17.79 -7.12
N THR A 69 1.36 -18.53 -7.11
CA THR A 69 0.31 -18.46 -8.15
C THR A 69 -0.83 -17.52 -7.79
N MET A 70 -0.84 -16.87 -6.62
CA MET A 70 -1.98 -16.06 -6.16
C MET A 70 -3.32 -16.83 -6.14
N THR A 71 -3.28 -18.15 -5.94
CA THR A 71 -4.46 -19.00 -5.77
C THR A 71 -4.67 -19.34 -4.28
N PRO A 72 -5.90 -19.28 -3.76
CA PRO A 72 -6.21 -19.71 -2.39
C PRO A 72 -6.12 -21.24 -2.25
N PRO A 73 -6.19 -21.76 -1.02
CA PRO A 73 -6.42 -23.19 -0.77
C PRO A 73 -7.68 -23.71 -1.47
N ASP A 74 -7.61 -24.90 -2.07
CA ASP A 74 -8.72 -25.49 -2.83
C ASP A 74 -10.02 -25.64 -2.00
N ALA A 75 -9.87 -25.88 -0.69
CA ALA A 75 -11.01 -26.04 0.22
C ALA A 75 -11.88 -24.79 0.33
N TRP A 76 -11.33 -23.59 0.06
CA TRP A 76 -12.05 -22.33 0.21
C TRP A 76 -13.16 -22.19 -0.82
N ALA A 77 -12.89 -22.50 -2.09
CA ALA A 77 -13.86 -22.35 -3.17
C ALA A 77 -15.07 -23.27 -2.98
N GLY A 78 -14.83 -24.54 -2.59
CA GLY A 78 -15.90 -25.48 -2.26
C GLY A 78 -16.75 -24.99 -1.09
N TRP A 79 -16.11 -24.60 0.01
CA TRP A 79 -16.81 -24.12 1.20
C TRP A 79 -17.62 -22.84 0.93
N LEU A 80 -17.08 -21.86 0.21
CA LEU A 80 -17.79 -20.63 -0.15
C LEU A 80 -19.02 -20.89 -1.03
N ARG A 81 -18.89 -21.79 -2.00
CA ARG A 81 -20.01 -22.15 -2.87
C ARG A 81 -21.09 -22.89 -2.09
N ASP A 82 -20.70 -23.86 -1.27
CA ASP A 82 -21.62 -24.79 -0.65
C ASP A 82 -22.32 -24.15 0.58
N GLU A 83 -21.62 -23.34 1.38
CA GLU A 83 -22.15 -22.72 2.61
C GLU A 83 -22.66 -21.28 2.39
N HIS A 84 -22.12 -20.55 1.41
CA HIS A 84 -22.43 -19.14 1.19
C HIS A 84 -22.96 -18.83 -0.21
N GLY A 85 -23.09 -19.83 -1.10
CA GLY A 85 -23.54 -19.62 -2.47
C GLY A 85 -22.62 -18.70 -3.29
N TYR A 86 -21.38 -18.50 -2.87
CA TYR A 86 -20.45 -17.57 -3.50
C TYR A 86 -19.54 -18.30 -4.51
N THR A 87 -19.55 -17.86 -5.75
CA THR A 87 -18.75 -18.44 -6.86
C THR A 87 -17.78 -17.44 -7.49
N GLY A 88 -17.69 -16.21 -6.94
CA GLY A 88 -16.85 -15.15 -7.49
C GLY A 88 -15.38 -15.24 -7.07
N GLU A 89 -14.64 -14.17 -7.36
CA GLU A 89 -13.21 -14.10 -7.12
C GLU A 89 -12.79 -14.22 -5.65
N ILE A 90 -11.72 -14.96 -5.40
CA ILE A 90 -11.05 -14.98 -4.10
C ILE A 90 -9.54 -15.19 -4.25
N TYR A 91 -8.77 -14.34 -3.58
CA TYR A 91 -7.31 -14.42 -3.52
C TYR A 91 -6.85 -15.18 -2.27
N PRO A 92 -5.59 -15.68 -2.23
CA PRO A 92 -5.04 -16.27 -1.02
C PRO A 92 -4.86 -15.21 0.07
N TYR A 93 -4.88 -15.68 1.31
CA TYR A 93 -4.46 -14.87 2.44
C TYR A 93 -2.93 -14.70 2.47
N LEU A 94 -2.47 -13.44 2.59
CA LEU A 94 -1.06 -13.06 2.46
C LEU A 94 -0.50 -12.32 3.69
N TYR A 95 -1.26 -12.29 4.80
CA TYR A 95 -0.90 -11.53 5.99
C TYR A 95 -0.30 -12.44 7.06
N PRO A 96 0.43 -11.89 8.05
CA PRO A 96 0.94 -12.69 9.17
C PRO A 96 -0.18 -13.35 10.01
N PRO A 97 0.05 -14.53 10.60
CA PRO A 97 -1.00 -15.37 11.19
C PRO A 97 -1.93 -14.69 12.20
N LEU A 98 -1.40 -13.76 13.01
CA LEU A 98 -2.20 -13.00 13.98
C LEU A 98 -3.46 -12.37 13.37
N TRP A 99 -3.41 -11.92 12.12
CA TRP A 99 -4.56 -11.23 11.53
C TRP A 99 -5.69 -12.18 11.17
N ALA A 100 -5.43 -13.43 10.80
CA ALA A 100 -6.47 -14.44 10.63
C ALA A 100 -7.17 -14.71 11.96
N VAL A 101 -6.38 -14.86 13.04
CA VAL A 101 -6.89 -15.06 14.40
C VAL A 101 -7.76 -13.87 14.85
N LEU A 102 -7.27 -12.64 14.69
CA LEU A 102 -8.04 -11.45 15.07
C LEU A 102 -9.32 -11.31 14.24
N THR A 103 -9.28 -11.62 12.94
CA THR A 103 -10.45 -11.59 12.08
C THR A 103 -11.51 -12.61 12.51
N ALA A 104 -11.11 -13.81 12.95
CA ALA A 104 -12.04 -14.79 13.51
C ALA A 104 -12.89 -14.22 14.65
N PHE A 105 -12.31 -13.35 15.50
CA PHE A 105 -13.02 -12.75 16.62
C PHE A 105 -13.95 -11.58 16.25
N VAL A 106 -13.62 -10.83 15.19
CA VAL A 106 -14.30 -9.55 14.91
C VAL A 106 -15.22 -9.56 13.69
N ALA A 107 -15.03 -10.50 12.76
CA ALA A 107 -15.75 -10.46 11.50
C ALA A 107 -17.13 -11.11 11.55
N GLY A 108 -17.34 -12.07 12.46
CA GLY A 108 -18.58 -12.82 12.57
C GLY A 108 -18.84 -13.76 11.38
N PRO A 109 -19.98 -14.46 11.37
CA PRO A 109 -20.26 -15.56 10.44
C PRO A 109 -20.71 -15.11 9.04
N SER A 110 -20.95 -13.81 8.82
CA SER A 110 -21.41 -13.27 7.54
C SER A 110 -20.43 -12.25 7.00
N PHE A 111 -20.14 -12.32 5.71
CA PHE A 111 -19.16 -11.45 5.06
C PHE A 111 -19.67 -10.02 4.89
N GLU A 112 -20.95 -9.82 4.58
CA GLU A 112 -21.51 -8.53 4.19
C GLU A 112 -21.43 -7.48 5.32
N PRO A 113 -21.80 -7.78 6.59
CA PRO A 113 -21.64 -6.83 7.68
C PRO A 113 -20.17 -6.46 7.92
N PHE A 114 -19.28 -7.45 7.84
CA PHE A 114 -17.83 -7.24 7.96
C PHE A 114 -17.31 -6.34 6.83
N ALA A 115 -17.70 -6.62 5.59
CA ALA A 115 -17.33 -5.84 4.41
C ALA A 115 -17.83 -4.38 4.50
N ALA A 116 -19.07 -4.18 4.93
CA ALA A 116 -19.64 -2.85 5.12
C ALA A 116 -18.87 -2.06 6.19
N ALA A 117 -18.58 -2.67 7.35
CA ALA A 117 -17.80 -2.03 8.41
C ALA A 117 -16.40 -1.64 7.93
N MET A 118 -15.72 -2.56 7.24
CA MET A 118 -14.38 -2.32 6.71
C MET A 118 -14.35 -1.25 5.63
N LEU A 119 -15.40 -1.11 4.80
CA LEU A 119 -15.50 -0.03 3.82
C LEU A 119 -15.51 1.34 4.50
N TRP A 120 -16.31 1.53 5.55
CA TRP A 120 -16.36 2.78 6.30
C TRP A 120 -15.02 3.10 6.98
N ILE A 121 -14.41 2.09 7.62
CA ILE A 121 -13.11 2.22 8.26
C ILE A 121 -12.05 2.61 7.22
N ASN A 122 -11.96 1.89 6.11
CA ASN A 122 -10.99 2.14 5.05
C ASN A 122 -11.18 3.54 4.43
N SER A 123 -12.42 3.97 4.21
CA SER A 123 -12.71 5.31 3.66
C SER A 123 -12.24 6.42 4.61
N ALA A 124 -12.46 6.25 5.93
CA ALA A 124 -11.95 7.18 6.93
C ALA A 124 -10.41 7.18 7.00
N LEU A 125 -9.77 6.00 6.89
CA LEU A 125 -8.31 5.87 6.90
C LEU A 125 -7.65 6.51 5.67
N VAL A 126 -8.27 6.42 4.48
CA VAL A 126 -7.82 7.13 3.28
C VAL A 126 -7.82 8.64 3.50
N ALA A 127 -8.92 9.19 4.01
CA ALA A 127 -9.02 10.61 4.36
C ALA A 127 -8.00 11.02 5.44
N GLY A 128 -7.85 10.19 6.47
CA GLY A 128 -6.85 10.36 7.53
C GLY A 128 -5.42 10.37 7.01
N THR A 129 -5.11 9.55 6.00
CA THR A 129 -3.78 9.50 5.36
C THR A 129 -3.44 10.84 4.70
N VAL A 130 -4.40 11.48 4.01
CA VAL A 130 -4.20 12.81 3.42
C VAL A 130 -4.00 13.88 4.50
N ALA A 131 -4.82 13.87 5.56
CA ALA A 131 -4.67 14.80 6.68
C ALA A 131 -3.30 14.69 7.35
N LEU A 132 -2.81 13.46 7.56
CA LEU A 132 -1.50 13.20 8.13
C LEU A 132 -0.37 13.62 7.18
N ALA A 133 -0.50 13.44 5.86
CA ALA A 133 0.48 13.90 4.88
C ALA A 133 0.60 15.45 4.87
N ILE A 134 -0.53 16.17 4.96
CA ILE A 134 -0.55 17.64 5.10
C ILE A 134 0.24 18.06 6.35
N ARG A 135 0.00 17.40 7.49
CA ARG A 135 0.69 17.70 8.75
C ARG A 135 2.17 17.32 8.71
N ALA A 136 2.50 16.16 8.16
CA ALA A 136 3.87 15.66 7.96
C ALA A 136 4.70 16.59 7.07
N THR A 137 4.07 17.30 6.13
CA THR A 137 4.78 18.29 5.30
C THR A 137 4.83 19.69 5.93
N GLY A 138 4.27 19.86 7.13
CA GLY A 138 4.15 21.18 7.77
C GLY A 138 3.21 22.12 7.02
N ALA A 139 2.20 21.58 6.33
CA ALA A 139 1.30 22.33 5.45
C ALA A 139 2.06 23.19 4.42
N ALA A 140 3.08 22.60 3.79
CA ALA A 140 3.88 23.28 2.77
C ALA A 140 3.06 23.79 1.57
N LEU A 141 1.87 23.24 1.36
CA LEU A 141 0.83 23.76 0.47
C LEU A 141 -0.41 24.14 1.30
N ASN A 142 -1.25 25.03 0.79
CA ASN A 142 -2.57 25.30 1.38
C ASN A 142 -3.31 23.96 1.64
N PRO A 143 -3.76 23.68 2.89
CA PRO A 143 -4.34 22.38 3.23
C PRO A 143 -5.56 21.98 2.39
N LEU A 144 -6.43 22.93 2.04
CA LEU A 144 -7.61 22.65 1.23
C LEU A 144 -7.21 22.28 -0.20
N LEU A 145 -6.27 23.01 -0.79
CA LEU A 145 -5.75 22.69 -2.11
C LEU A 145 -5.01 21.33 -2.11
N HIS A 146 -4.21 21.06 -1.08
CA HIS A 146 -3.56 19.75 -0.94
C HIS A 146 -4.60 18.64 -0.89
N ALA A 147 -5.61 18.78 -0.03
CA ALA A 147 -6.68 17.81 0.08
C ALA A 147 -7.41 17.62 -1.25
N ALA A 148 -7.78 18.69 -1.94
CA ALA A 148 -8.46 18.63 -3.24
C ALA A 148 -7.61 17.89 -4.30
N LEU A 149 -6.31 18.17 -4.38
CA LEU A 149 -5.41 17.49 -5.33
C LEU A 149 -5.19 16.02 -4.98
N ALA A 150 -4.99 15.70 -3.71
CA ALA A 150 -4.85 14.31 -3.27
C ALA A 150 -6.14 13.51 -3.51
N LEU A 151 -7.30 14.09 -3.21
CA LEU A 151 -8.60 13.49 -3.46
C LEU A 151 -8.89 13.34 -4.95
N ALA A 152 -8.46 14.29 -5.79
CA ALA A 152 -8.56 14.14 -7.25
C ALA A 152 -7.74 12.92 -7.73
N ILE A 153 -6.55 12.69 -7.17
CA ILE A 153 -5.81 11.45 -7.43
C ILE A 153 -6.58 10.24 -6.91
N PHE A 154 -7.12 10.28 -5.70
CA PHE A 154 -7.75 9.10 -5.11
C PHE A 154 -9.09 8.72 -5.76
N ALA A 155 -9.87 9.71 -6.19
CA ALA A 155 -11.17 9.49 -6.83
C ALA A 155 -11.04 8.98 -8.26
N LEU A 156 -9.99 9.44 -8.97
CA LEU A 156 -9.80 9.04 -10.35
C LEU A 156 -8.89 7.80 -10.41
N ALA A 157 -7.82 7.71 -9.61
CA ALA A 157 -6.74 6.73 -9.82
C ALA A 157 -7.12 5.35 -9.31
N PRO A 158 -6.61 4.29 -9.96
CA PRO A 158 -6.84 2.94 -9.50
C PRO A 158 -6.14 2.68 -8.16
N VAL A 159 -5.17 3.53 -7.78
CA VAL A 159 -4.42 3.47 -6.52
C VAL A 159 -5.35 3.31 -5.32
N VAL A 160 -6.40 4.13 -5.19
CA VAL A 160 -7.34 4.05 -4.06
C VAL A 160 -8.62 3.31 -4.44
N VAL A 161 -9.09 3.45 -5.67
CA VAL A 161 -10.28 2.75 -6.17
C VAL A 161 -10.13 1.23 -6.05
N VAL A 162 -9.02 0.66 -6.51
CA VAL A 162 -8.77 -0.79 -6.39
C VAL A 162 -8.64 -1.19 -4.93
N ALA A 163 -7.96 -0.38 -4.12
CA ALA A 163 -7.79 -0.67 -2.70
C ALA A 163 -9.11 -0.75 -1.95
N LEU A 164 -10.04 0.18 -2.22
CA LEU A 164 -11.35 0.21 -1.59
C LEU A 164 -12.26 -0.89 -2.13
N ALA A 165 -12.30 -1.10 -3.45
CA ALA A 165 -13.08 -2.18 -4.05
C ALA A 165 -12.66 -3.56 -3.48
N GLN A 166 -11.36 -3.74 -3.26
CA GLN A 166 -10.79 -4.96 -2.69
C GLN A 166 -10.68 -4.92 -1.15
N GLY A 167 -11.24 -3.90 -0.48
CA GLY A 167 -11.21 -3.78 0.99
C GLY A 167 -9.82 -3.96 1.61
N GLN A 168 -8.78 -3.51 0.91
CA GLN A 168 -7.38 -3.86 1.14
C GLN A 168 -6.88 -3.42 2.53
N PRO A 169 -6.40 -4.35 3.38
CA PRO A 169 -5.67 -4.02 4.61
C PRO A 169 -4.49 -3.07 4.41
N GLN A 170 -3.94 -2.99 3.19
CA GLN A 170 -2.91 -2.01 2.83
C GLN A 170 -3.33 -0.55 3.10
N ILE A 171 -4.62 -0.23 3.14
CA ILE A 171 -5.10 1.12 3.50
C ILE A 171 -4.71 1.45 4.95
N LEU A 172 -4.93 0.53 5.89
CA LEU A 172 -4.51 0.71 7.28
C LEU A 172 -2.99 0.78 7.41
N VAL A 173 -2.26 -0.09 6.68
CA VAL A 173 -0.79 -0.05 6.62
C VAL A 173 -0.30 1.33 6.11
N SER A 174 -0.97 1.88 5.11
CA SER A 174 -0.65 3.19 4.53
C SER A 174 -0.89 4.31 5.54
N PHE A 175 -2.06 4.30 6.21
CA PHE A 175 -2.38 5.24 7.28
C PHE A 175 -1.35 5.19 8.40
N LEU A 176 -1.01 4.00 8.91
CA LEU A 176 -0.04 3.82 9.99
C LEU A 176 1.37 4.25 9.59
N THR A 177 1.75 4.02 8.32
CA THR A 177 3.04 4.48 7.79
C THR A 177 3.11 6.01 7.75
N VAL A 178 2.07 6.69 7.26
CA VAL A 178 2.04 8.17 7.25
C VAL A 178 1.89 8.74 8.67
N LEU A 179 1.16 8.05 9.56
CA LEU A 179 1.09 8.39 10.98
C LEU A 179 2.48 8.31 11.62
N ALA A 180 3.25 7.27 11.35
CA ALA A 180 4.61 7.15 11.86
C ALA A 180 5.50 8.32 11.41
N ILE A 181 5.42 8.68 10.13
CA ILE A 181 6.16 9.81 9.55
C ILE A 181 5.73 11.14 10.21
N GLU A 182 4.42 11.36 10.37
CA GLU A 182 3.89 12.58 10.98
C GLU A 182 4.24 12.67 12.47
N ARG A 183 4.14 11.58 13.23
CA ARG A 183 4.53 11.51 14.65
C ARG A 183 6.03 11.76 14.82
N ALA A 184 6.87 11.22 13.93
CA ALA A 184 8.31 11.46 13.95
C ALA A 184 8.62 12.95 13.73
N ARG A 185 7.92 13.61 12.80
CA ARG A 185 8.04 15.07 12.59
C ARG A 185 7.62 15.86 13.83
N ALA A 186 6.59 15.41 14.53
CA ALA A 186 6.10 16.03 15.76
C ALA A 186 6.94 15.69 17.01
N ASP A 187 8.12 15.07 16.84
CA ASP A 187 9.00 14.56 17.91
C ASP A 187 8.34 13.56 18.87
N ALA A 188 7.23 12.95 18.45
CA ALA A 188 6.53 11.90 19.18
C ALA A 188 7.12 10.51 18.83
N GLN A 189 8.42 10.35 19.05
CA GLN A 189 9.21 9.20 18.58
C GLN A 189 8.64 7.83 18.99
N ILE A 190 8.12 7.69 20.22
CA ILE A 190 7.52 6.42 20.68
C ILE A 190 6.28 6.09 19.85
N ALA A 191 5.36 7.04 19.69
CA ALA A 191 4.17 6.84 18.87
C ALA A 191 4.53 6.56 17.41
N ALA A 192 5.58 7.20 16.88
CA ALA A 192 6.09 6.94 15.55
C ALA A 192 6.57 5.49 15.39
N GLY A 193 7.43 5.04 16.30
CA GLY A 193 7.95 3.68 16.32
C GLY A 193 6.85 2.64 16.47
N ALA A 194 5.92 2.83 17.40
CA ALA A 194 4.79 1.94 17.59
C ALA A 194 3.89 1.86 16.35
N ALA A 195 3.54 2.98 15.73
CA ALA A 195 2.72 2.99 14.51
C ALA A 195 3.39 2.22 13.36
N LEU A 196 4.69 2.43 13.13
CA LEU A 196 5.43 1.68 12.12
C LEU A 196 5.58 0.19 12.48
N GLY A 197 5.72 -0.13 13.78
CA GLY A 197 5.80 -1.50 14.27
C GLY A 197 4.50 -2.27 14.00
N VAL A 198 3.34 -1.65 14.25
CA VAL A 198 2.03 -2.23 13.87
C VAL A 198 1.93 -2.38 12.36
N ALA A 199 2.31 -1.37 11.58
CA ALA A 199 2.29 -1.44 10.12
C ALA A 199 3.15 -2.59 9.58
N ALA A 200 4.36 -2.77 10.13
CA ALA A 200 5.29 -3.84 9.79
C ALA A 200 4.76 -5.23 10.19
N ALA A 201 4.07 -5.33 11.33
CA ALA A 201 3.44 -6.56 11.79
C ALA A 201 2.21 -6.94 10.96
N MET A 202 1.55 -5.98 10.29
CA MET A 202 0.52 -6.24 9.28
C MET A 202 1.10 -6.67 7.96
N LYS A 203 2.20 -6.04 7.54
CA LYS A 203 2.86 -6.29 6.27
C LYS A 203 4.33 -5.96 6.39
N LEU A 204 5.22 -6.84 5.95
CA LEU A 204 6.65 -6.68 6.25
C LEU A 204 7.30 -5.42 5.66
N PHE A 205 6.75 -4.90 4.55
CA PHE A 205 7.33 -3.81 3.77
C PHE A 205 7.70 -2.54 4.57
N PRO A 206 6.85 -1.96 5.43
CA PRO A 206 7.18 -0.73 6.16
C PRO A 206 8.35 -0.87 7.14
N ALA A 207 8.74 -2.11 7.53
CA ALA A 207 9.85 -2.33 8.44
C ALA A 207 11.16 -1.68 7.94
N VAL A 208 11.38 -1.64 6.63
CA VAL A 208 12.60 -1.07 6.03
C VAL A 208 12.77 0.42 6.35
N TYR A 209 11.68 1.13 6.64
CA TYR A 209 11.71 2.56 6.91
C TYR A 209 12.30 2.93 8.28
N VAL A 210 12.49 1.97 9.18
CA VAL A 210 13.22 2.17 10.44
C VAL A 210 14.66 2.69 10.19
N VAL A 211 15.23 2.44 9.01
CA VAL A 211 16.56 2.92 8.60
C VAL A 211 16.70 4.44 8.69
N PHE A 212 15.62 5.19 8.47
CA PHE A 212 15.62 6.64 8.58
C PHE A 212 15.92 7.08 10.02
N TRP A 213 15.27 6.45 10.99
CA TRP A 213 15.47 6.75 12.41
C TRP A 213 16.82 6.27 12.93
N ILE A 214 17.28 5.09 12.49
CA ILE A 214 18.63 4.61 12.79
C ILE A 214 19.67 5.62 12.30
N ALA A 215 19.58 6.07 11.04
CA ALA A 215 20.54 7.00 10.46
C ALA A 215 20.50 8.40 11.11
N ARG A 216 19.35 8.80 11.65
CA ARG A 216 19.13 10.04 12.39
C ARG A 216 19.48 9.97 13.87
N GLY A 217 19.75 8.78 14.41
CA GLY A 217 19.99 8.57 15.85
C GLY A 217 18.73 8.68 16.71
N GLU A 218 17.55 8.48 16.12
CA GLU A 218 16.23 8.57 16.77
C GLU A 218 15.89 7.25 17.49
N TRP A 219 16.74 6.86 18.45
CA TRP A 219 16.70 5.53 19.07
C TRP A 219 15.43 5.23 19.86
N ARG A 220 14.70 6.25 20.34
CA ARG A 220 13.40 6.01 21.01
C ARG A 220 12.36 5.49 20.03
N ALA A 221 12.37 5.97 18.78
CA ALA A 221 11.50 5.44 17.73
C ALA A 221 11.92 4.02 17.34
N VAL A 222 13.23 3.76 17.18
CA VAL A 222 13.76 2.42 16.88
C VAL A 222 13.40 1.41 17.98
N ALA A 223 13.60 1.77 19.25
CA ALA A 223 13.27 0.92 20.38
C ALA A 223 11.76 0.66 20.46
N SER A 224 10.94 1.69 20.28
CA SER A 224 9.48 1.50 20.28
C SER A 224 9.02 0.61 19.12
N PHE A 225 9.58 0.78 17.92
CA PHE A 225 9.33 -0.10 16.78
C PHE A 225 9.68 -1.55 17.10
N ALA A 226 10.88 -1.79 17.65
CA ALA A 226 11.34 -3.12 18.00
C ALA A 226 10.47 -3.77 19.08
N VAL A 227 10.11 -3.04 20.14
CA VAL A 227 9.24 -3.54 21.23
C VAL A 227 7.84 -3.85 20.71
N THR A 228 7.21 -2.94 19.96
CA THR A 228 5.88 -3.17 19.40
C THR A 228 5.89 -4.37 18.45
N GLY A 229 6.88 -4.47 17.57
CA GLY A 229 7.02 -5.61 16.66
C GLY A 229 7.24 -6.93 17.41
N ALA A 230 8.10 -6.93 18.43
CA ALA A 230 8.37 -8.12 19.24
C ALA A 230 7.14 -8.58 20.03
N VAL A 231 6.39 -7.64 20.61
CA VAL A 231 5.13 -7.96 21.31
C VAL A 231 4.11 -8.56 20.35
N LEU A 232 3.91 -7.95 19.17
CA LEU A 232 2.96 -8.49 18.19
C LEU A 232 3.39 -9.84 17.61
N ALA A 233 4.69 -10.04 17.38
CA ALA A 233 5.22 -11.33 16.97
C ALA A 233 5.03 -12.40 18.06
N ALA A 234 5.29 -12.07 19.32
CA ALA A 234 5.07 -12.98 20.44
C ALA A 234 3.58 -13.34 20.60
N LEU A 235 2.68 -12.36 20.51
CA LEU A 235 1.23 -12.59 20.52
C LEU A 235 0.80 -13.44 19.32
N SER A 236 1.34 -13.17 18.13
CA SER A 236 1.08 -13.97 16.93
C SER A 236 1.44 -15.43 17.17
N ILE A 237 2.65 -15.72 17.67
CA ILE A 237 3.08 -17.10 17.96
C ILE A 237 2.23 -17.72 19.06
N ALA A 238 1.92 -16.98 20.13
CA ALA A 238 1.15 -17.48 21.26
C ALA A 238 -0.28 -17.88 20.86
N PHE A 239 -0.93 -17.11 19.98
CA PHE A 239 -2.31 -17.38 19.57
C PHE A 239 -2.40 -18.27 18.33
N ALA A 240 -1.55 -18.05 17.32
CA ALA A 240 -1.64 -18.74 16.03
C ALA A 240 -0.77 -20.01 15.94
N GLY A 241 0.18 -20.18 16.86
CA GLY A 241 1.13 -21.29 16.88
C GLY A 241 2.27 -21.16 15.85
N TRP A 242 3.37 -21.86 16.11
CA TRP A 242 4.56 -21.79 15.24
C TRP A 242 4.34 -22.45 13.86
N ALA A 243 3.55 -23.53 13.78
CA ALA A 243 3.30 -24.23 12.51
C ALA A 243 2.74 -23.28 11.45
N LEU A 244 1.72 -22.49 11.80
CA LEU A 244 1.12 -21.53 10.88
C LEU A 244 2.09 -20.40 10.48
N HIS A 245 3.07 -20.06 11.33
CA HIS A 245 4.15 -19.13 10.95
C HIS A 245 5.13 -19.75 9.96
N ALA A 246 5.42 -21.05 10.08
CA ALA A 246 6.27 -21.74 9.11
C ALA A 246 5.62 -21.72 7.71
N ASP A 247 4.30 -21.94 7.63
CA ASP A 247 3.54 -21.87 6.38
C ASP A 247 3.52 -20.45 5.80
N PHE A 248 3.35 -19.43 6.66
CA PHE A 248 3.48 -18.03 6.26
C PHE A 248 4.86 -17.72 5.69
N LEU A 249 5.94 -18.10 6.39
CA LEU A 249 7.31 -17.84 5.95
C LEU A 249 7.66 -18.60 4.66
N ALA A 250 7.13 -19.81 4.46
CA ALA A 250 7.25 -20.54 3.21
C ALA A 250 6.59 -19.78 2.04
N ASN A 251 5.39 -19.24 2.27
CA ASN A 251 4.69 -18.40 1.29
C ASN A 251 5.44 -17.09 0.98
N VAL A 252 5.99 -16.42 2.00
CA VAL A 252 6.84 -15.22 1.80
C VAL A 252 8.08 -15.56 0.97
N ALA A 253 8.71 -16.71 1.22
CA ALA A 253 9.87 -17.15 0.44
C ALA A 253 9.48 -17.49 -1.01
N GLN A 254 8.31 -18.11 -1.23
CA GLN A 254 7.77 -18.41 -2.56
C GLN A 254 7.46 -17.13 -3.35
N VAL A 255 6.86 -16.13 -2.70
CA VAL A 255 6.69 -14.77 -3.22
C VAL A 255 8.03 -14.17 -3.65
N GLY A 256 9.05 -14.21 -2.79
CA GLY A 256 10.37 -13.64 -3.10
C GLY A 256 11.12 -14.32 -4.25
N ARG A 257 10.71 -15.54 -4.64
CA ARG A 257 11.26 -16.28 -5.78
C ARG A 257 10.37 -16.24 -7.02
N THR A 258 9.27 -15.52 -6.99
CA THR A 258 8.32 -15.42 -8.10
C THR A 258 8.28 -13.98 -8.61
N ILE A 259 8.24 -13.81 -9.92
CA ILE A 259 7.84 -12.54 -10.54
C ILE A 259 6.36 -12.69 -10.88
N LEU A 260 5.55 -11.74 -10.39
CA LEU A 260 4.12 -11.71 -10.59
C LEU A 260 3.76 -10.50 -11.45
N VAL A 261 3.11 -10.75 -12.59
CA VAL A 261 2.65 -9.72 -13.52
C VAL A 261 1.14 -9.68 -13.50
N THR A 262 0.58 -8.61 -12.94
CA THR A 262 -0.86 -8.33 -12.92
C THR A 262 -1.10 -6.92 -13.47
N GLY A 263 -2.36 -6.61 -13.82
CA GLY A 263 -2.74 -5.24 -14.19
C GLY A 263 -2.52 -4.20 -13.09
N ALA A 264 -2.33 -4.63 -11.83
CA ALA A 264 -2.07 -3.78 -10.68
C ALA A 264 -0.58 -3.76 -10.26
N ALA A 265 0.31 -4.45 -10.98
CA ALA A 265 1.73 -4.46 -10.65
C ALA A 265 2.38 -3.09 -10.85
N LEU A 266 3.24 -2.71 -9.91
CA LEU A 266 3.96 -1.43 -9.85
C LEU A 266 5.48 -1.64 -9.58
N ASN A 267 5.98 -2.84 -9.80
CA ASN A 267 7.41 -3.14 -9.61
C ASN A 267 8.11 -3.22 -10.96
N ILE A 268 9.42 -2.96 -10.97
CA ILE A 268 10.25 -3.02 -12.17
C ILE A 268 10.33 -4.44 -12.71
N ASP A 269 10.19 -5.47 -11.87
CA ASP A 269 10.23 -6.86 -12.31
C ASP A 269 9.12 -7.20 -13.29
N ALA A 270 7.91 -6.70 -13.06
CA ALA A 270 6.78 -6.88 -13.96
C ALA A 270 7.02 -6.23 -15.34
N ILE A 271 7.86 -5.19 -15.42
CA ILE A 271 8.23 -4.54 -16.68
C ILE A 271 9.30 -5.35 -17.40
N LEU A 272 10.40 -5.65 -16.70
CA LEU A 272 11.55 -6.34 -17.28
C LEU A 272 11.20 -7.76 -17.73
N SER A 273 10.35 -8.48 -16.98
CA SER A 273 9.91 -9.83 -17.36
C SER A 273 9.15 -9.83 -18.68
N GLN A 274 8.23 -8.88 -18.87
CA GLN A 274 7.47 -8.74 -20.11
C GLN A 274 8.33 -8.33 -21.31
N LEU A 275 9.38 -7.53 -21.10
CA LEU A 275 10.26 -7.06 -22.19
C LEU A 275 11.32 -8.09 -22.61
N PHE A 276 11.87 -8.83 -21.65
CA PHE A 276 13.07 -9.64 -21.87
C PHE A 276 12.85 -11.14 -21.66
N PHE A 277 11.73 -11.55 -21.06
CA PHE A 277 11.45 -12.93 -20.65
C PHE A 277 9.97 -13.30 -20.88
N ALA A 278 9.35 -12.74 -21.92
CA ALA A 278 7.93 -12.97 -22.21
C ALA A 278 7.61 -14.45 -22.46
N ASP A 279 8.56 -15.19 -23.03
CA ASP A 279 8.49 -16.64 -23.29
C ASP A 279 8.57 -17.50 -22.01
N ALA A 280 9.10 -16.96 -20.92
CA ALA A 280 9.17 -17.62 -19.62
C ALA A 280 7.93 -17.36 -18.74
N LEU A 281 7.03 -16.45 -19.15
CA LEU A 281 5.81 -16.14 -18.43
C LEU A 281 4.79 -17.27 -18.59
N THR A 282 4.34 -17.83 -17.47
CA THR A 282 3.26 -18.81 -17.42
C THR A 282 1.97 -18.10 -17.03
N GLN A 283 0.93 -18.24 -17.85
CA GLN A 283 -0.40 -17.74 -17.51
C GLN A 283 -1.02 -18.60 -16.41
N VAL A 284 -1.54 -17.95 -15.37
CA VAL A 284 -2.34 -18.56 -14.33
C VAL A 284 -3.75 -18.01 -14.47
N THR A 285 -4.70 -18.92 -14.63
CA THR A 285 -6.12 -18.59 -14.68
C THR A 285 -6.70 -18.67 -13.28
N ALA A 286 -7.49 -17.68 -12.90
CA ALA A 286 -8.31 -17.73 -11.72
C ALA A 286 -9.22 -18.96 -11.73
N GLY A 287 -9.22 -19.74 -10.65
CA GLY A 287 -10.07 -20.92 -10.49
C GLY A 287 -11.54 -20.60 -10.14
N PHE A 288 -12.05 -19.44 -10.55
CA PHE A 288 -13.39 -18.95 -10.20
C PHE A 288 -14.05 -18.24 -11.37
N ASP A 289 -15.38 -18.29 -11.41
CA ASP A 289 -16.18 -17.64 -12.43
C ASP A 289 -16.38 -16.17 -12.06
N VAL A 290 -16.11 -15.26 -12.99
CA VAL A 290 -16.44 -13.85 -12.83
C VAL A 290 -17.84 -13.62 -13.42
N PRO A 291 -18.87 -13.29 -12.61
CA PRO A 291 -20.22 -13.13 -13.13
C PRO A 291 -20.29 -12.04 -14.20
N GLY A 292 -20.64 -12.41 -15.43
CA GLY A 292 -20.81 -11.49 -16.55
C GLY A 292 -19.58 -11.33 -17.47
N ASP A 293 -18.44 -11.89 -17.10
CA ASP A 293 -17.28 -11.97 -18.00
C ASP A 293 -17.28 -13.30 -18.74
N THR A 294 -16.97 -13.25 -20.03
CA THR A 294 -16.83 -14.44 -20.88
C THR A 294 -15.45 -15.09 -20.76
N GLU A 295 -14.49 -14.38 -20.16
CA GLU A 295 -13.11 -14.87 -19.98
C GLU A 295 -12.73 -14.84 -18.50
N PRO A 296 -12.10 -15.91 -17.99
CA PRO A 296 -11.67 -15.94 -16.59
C PRO A 296 -10.53 -14.94 -16.37
N ALA A 297 -10.51 -14.32 -15.19
CA ALA A 297 -9.40 -13.47 -14.77
C ALA A 297 -8.08 -14.25 -14.85
N TYR A 298 -7.00 -13.59 -15.27
CA TYR A 298 -5.69 -14.22 -15.39
C TYR A 298 -4.56 -13.26 -15.04
N TRP A 299 -3.40 -13.84 -14.73
CA TRP A 299 -2.15 -13.13 -14.53
C TRP A 299 -0.98 -14.00 -15.00
N TYR A 300 0.22 -13.44 -15.01
CA TYR A 300 1.42 -14.19 -15.37
C TYR A 300 2.35 -14.34 -14.18
N VAL A 301 3.00 -15.51 -14.12
CA VAL A 301 4.04 -15.81 -13.15
C VAL A 301 5.28 -16.36 -13.85
N MET A 302 6.45 -16.11 -13.28
CA MET A 302 7.67 -16.80 -13.66
C MET A 302 8.59 -16.97 -12.45
N ALA A 303 9.46 -17.98 -12.51
CA ALA A 303 10.55 -18.12 -11.56
C ALA A 303 11.49 -16.93 -11.67
N ARG A 304 11.91 -16.37 -10.54
CA ARG A 304 12.92 -15.32 -10.48
C ARG A 304 14.32 -15.92 -10.61
N PRO A 305 15.11 -15.58 -11.64
CA PRO A 305 16.48 -16.06 -11.74
C PRO A 305 17.32 -15.64 -10.53
N GLY A 306 18.24 -16.50 -10.08
CA GLY A 306 19.03 -16.24 -8.87
C GLY A 306 19.84 -14.94 -8.91
N LEU A 307 20.47 -14.65 -10.06
CA LEU A 307 21.21 -13.39 -10.25
C LEU A 307 20.29 -12.16 -10.18
N TRP A 308 19.07 -12.26 -10.72
CA TRP A 308 18.09 -11.19 -10.65
C TRP A 308 17.73 -10.87 -9.20
N SER A 309 17.36 -11.89 -8.43
CA SER A 309 17.05 -11.72 -7.00
C SER A 309 18.22 -11.10 -6.23
N ALA A 310 19.46 -11.51 -6.51
CA ALA A 310 20.64 -10.91 -5.88
C ALA A 310 20.81 -9.42 -6.24
N LEU A 311 20.64 -9.06 -7.51
CA LEU A 311 20.76 -7.67 -7.98
C LEU A 311 19.68 -6.76 -7.39
N GLU A 312 18.44 -7.24 -7.31
CA GLU A 312 17.33 -6.48 -6.73
C GLU A 312 17.52 -6.30 -5.22
N ASN A 313 17.89 -7.34 -4.49
CA ASN A 313 18.21 -7.24 -3.07
C ASN A 313 19.37 -6.27 -2.82
N ALA A 314 20.42 -6.32 -3.64
CA ALA A 314 21.52 -5.36 -3.58
C ALA A 314 21.05 -3.93 -3.91
N GLY A 315 20.19 -3.77 -4.90
CA GLY A 315 19.57 -2.50 -5.28
C GLY A 315 18.72 -1.90 -4.16
N LEU A 316 17.89 -2.71 -3.50
CA LEU A 316 17.07 -2.31 -2.37
C LEU A 316 17.95 -1.91 -1.17
N LEU A 317 18.99 -2.69 -0.85
CA LEU A 317 19.94 -2.34 0.21
C LEU A 317 20.68 -1.02 -0.09
N ALA A 318 21.14 -0.84 -1.33
CA ALA A 318 21.78 0.40 -1.77
C ALA A 318 20.83 1.59 -1.70
N LEU A 319 19.56 1.40 -2.08
CA LEU A 319 18.50 2.40 -1.97
C LEU A 319 18.29 2.82 -0.51
N LEU A 320 18.13 1.85 0.40
CA LEU A 320 17.91 2.10 1.83
C LEU A 320 19.12 2.77 2.49
N ALA A 321 20.34 2.32 2.17
CA ALA A 321 21.57 2.95 2.63
C ALA A 321 21.70 4.39 2.12
N GLY A 322 21.40 4.61 0.83
CA GLY A 322 21.40 5.93 0.20
C GLY A 322 20.41 6.90 0.87
N PHE A 323 19.17 6.46 1.13
CA PHE A 323 18.18 7.24 1.85
C PHE A 323 18.55 7.47 3.31
N GLY A 324 19.11 6.48 4.01
CA GLY A 324 19.61 6.66 5.37
C GLY A 324 20.70 7.74 5.45
N LEU A 325 21.69 7.68 4.56
CA LEU A 325 22.75 8.70 4.46
C LEU A 325 22.19 10.08 4.09
N ALA A 326 21.24 10.13 3.16
CA ALA A 326 20.58 11.37 2.76
C ALA A 326 19.74 11.97 3.90
N ALA A 327 19.02 11.14 4.66
CA ALA A 327 18.20 11.53 5.79
C ALA A 327 19.04 12.10 6.94
N ARG A 328 20.19 11.49 7.25
CA ARG A 328 21.12 11.98 8.28
C ARG A 328 21.53 13.44 8.05
N ARG A 329 21.65 13.85 6.80
CA ARG A 329 22.11 15.19 6.38
C ARG A 329 20.99 16.15 5.98
N ALA A 330 19.74 15.69 5.90
CA ALA A 330 18.64 16.50 5.42
C ALA A 330 18.11 17.44 6.51
N SER A 331 17.65 18.63 6.11
CA SER A 331 16.78 19.42 6.98
C SER A 331 15.45 18.70 7.21
N VAL A 332 14.74 19.06 8.27
CA VAL A 332 13.42 18.50 8.61
C VAL A 332 12.44 18.68 7.44
N GLU A 333 12.44 19.84 6.78
CA GLU A 333 11.58 20.12 5.63
C GLU A 333 11.90 19.20 4.44
N VAL A 334 13.18 19.04 4.09
CA VAL A 334 13.60 18.18 2.98
C VAL A 334 13.30 16.71 3.27
N LEU A 335 13.53 16.28 4.51
CA LEU A 335 13.28 14.90 4.94
C LEU A 335 11.82 14.51 4.71
N TYR A 336 10.89 15.31 5.26
CA TYR A 336 9.47 14.97 5.29
C TYR A 336 8.70 15.35 4.02
N ALA A 337 9.10 16.40 3.30
CA ALA A 337 8.42 16.83 2.07
C ALA A 337 9.01 16.24 0.78
N ALA A 338 10.16 15.54 0.85
CA ALA A 338 10.81 15.00 -0.35
C ALA A 338 11.41 13.60 -0.17
N LEU A 339 12.28 13.38 0.81
CA LEU A 339 12.97 12.08 0.92
C LEU A 339 12.03 10.93 1.31
N TRP A 340 11.13 11.15 2.27
CA TRP A 340 10.13 10.16 2.68
C TRP A 340 9.23 9.72 1.51
N PRO A 341 8.56 10.63 0.78
CA PRO A 341 7.75 10.27 -0.38
C PRO A 341 8.55 9.58 -1.50
N ALA A 342 9.79 10.01 -1.77
CA ALA A 342 10.65 9.36 -2.75
C ALA A 342 10.98 7.91 -2.35
N ALA A 343 11.32 7.67 -1.08
CA ALA A 343 11.59 6.34 -0.56
C ALA A 343 10.33 5.46 -0.59
N LEU A 344 9.15 6.03 -0.28
CA LEU A 344 7.88 5.32 -0.40
C LEU A 344 7.65 4.76 -1.81
N ILE A 345 7.97 5.53 -2.85
CA ILE A 345 7.82 5.08 -4.24
C ILE A 345 8.92 4.10 -4.63
N LEU A 346 10.18 4.47 -4.45
CA LEU A 346 11.31 3.69 -4.98
C LEU A 346 11.43 2.32 -4.32
N THR A 347 11.06 2.19 -3.04
CA THR A 347 11.02 0.88 -2.38
C THR A 347 9.91 0.00 -2.97
N VAL A 348 8.76 0.55 -3.37
CA VAL A 348 7.70 -0.24 -4.05
C VAL A 348 8.16 -0.67 -5.44
N LEU A 349 8.81 0.23 -6.20
CA LEU A 349 9.34 -0.09 -7.52
C LEU A 349 10.38 -1.22 -7.51
N LEU A 350 11.18 -1.32 -6.43
CA LEU A 350 12.19 -2.35 -6.23
C LEU A 350 11.74 -3.51 -5.33
N SER A 351 10.47 -3.53 -4.92
CA SER A 351 9.94 -4.63 -4.12
C SER A 351 9.61 -5.85 -4.99
N PRO A 352 9.78 -7.08 -4.47
CA PRO A 352 9.42 -8.30 -5.20
C PRO A 352 7.95 -8.33 -5.64
N ILE A 353 7.09 -7.72 -4.82
CA ILE A 353 5.68 -7.52 -5.10
C ILE A 353 5.30 -6.10 -4.67
N GLY A 354 5.21 -5.21 -5.64
CA GLY A 354 4.63 -3.87 -5.50
C GLY A 354 3.29 -3.81 -6.22
N TRP A 355 2.18 -3.63 -5.49
CA TRP A 355 0.86 -3.40 -6.09
C TRP A 355 0.55 -1.90 -6.11
N ILE A 356 -0.30 -1.46 -7.02
CA ILE A 356 -0.60 -0.05 -7.26
C ILE A 356 -1.05 0.70 -5.99
N TYR A 357 -1.77 0.04 -5.09
CA TYR A 357 -2.25 0.66 -3.86
C TYR A 357 -1.16 0.76 -2.76
N TYR A 358 0.07 0.27 -2.98
CA TYR A 358 1.19 0.47 -2.06
C TYR A 358 1.70 1.91 -2.10
N VAL A 359 1.41 2.65 -3.17
CA VAL A 359 1.79 4.07 -3.29
C VAL A 359 0.75 5.03 -2.75
N ILE A 360 -0.31 4.57 -2.06
CA ILE A 360 -1.27 5.45 -1.36
C ILE A 360 -0.55 6.50 -0.49
N PRO A 361 0.45 6.14 0.36
CA PRO A 361 1.21 7.11 1.13
C PRO A 361 1.85 8.17 0.24
N ALA A 362 2.59 7.76 -0.78
CA ALA A 362 3.31 8.68 -1.66
C ALA A 362 2.37 9.58 -2.48
N ALA A 363 1.24 9.03 -2.95
CA ALA A 363 0.21 9.76 -3.65
C ALA A 363 -0.42 10.86 -2.75
N ALA A 364 -0.62 10.57 -1.46
CA ALA A 364 -1.07 11.56 -0.47
C ALA A 364 -0.05 12.71 -0.28
N PHE A 365 1.25 12.44 -0.45
CA PHE A 365 2.30 13.46 -0.41
C PHE A 365 2.47 14.23 -1.73
N SER A 366 2.07 13.66 -2.86
CA SER A 366 2.37 14.20 -4.20
C SER A 366 2.02 15.69 -4.43
N PRO A 367 0.93 16.27 -3.86
CA PRO A 367 0.63 17.70 -4.05
C PRO A 367 1.76 18.64 -3.57
N VAL A 368 2.59 18.20 -2.62
CA VAL A 368 3.70 19.00 -2.10
C VAL A 368 4.77 19.31 -3.16
N LEU A 369 4.83 18.55 -4.26
CA LEU A 369 5.72 18.82 -5.39
C LEU A 369 5.51 20.23 -5.95
N ILE A 370 4.26 20.73 -5.96
CA ILE A 370 3.90 22.08 -6.39
C ILE A 370 4.59 23.13 -5.51
N ALA A 371 4.54 22.96 -4.19
CA ALA A 371 5.18 23.87 -3.24
C ALA A 371 6.72 23.81 -3.33
N ARG A 372 7.29 22.61 -3.54
CA ARG A 372 8.75 22.42 -3.51
C ARG A 372 9.46 22.77 -4.81
N LEU A 373 8.81 22.58 -5.96
CA LEU A 373 9.39 22.84 -7.27
C LEU A 373 8.86 24.15 -7.90
N GLY A 374 7.84 24.75 -7.30
CA GLY A 374 7.11 25.90 -7.84
C GLY A 374 5.92 25.46 -8.71
N TRP A 375 4.96 26.37 -8.92
CA TRP A 375 3.69 26.07 -9.59
C TRP A 375 3.84 25.44 -10.98
N ALA A 376 4.72 25.99 -11.82
CA ALA A 376 4.91 25.49 -13.18
C ALA A 376 5.57 24.09 -13.17
N ALA A 377 6.78 23.97 -12.62
CA ALA A 377 7.53 22.71 -12.66
C ALA A 377 6.88 21.63 -11.77
N GLY A 378 6.47 21.98 -10.56
CA GLY A 378 5.82 21.05 -9.64
C GLY A 378 4.42 20.64 -10.10
N GLY A 379 3.65 21.57 -10.67
CA GLY A 379 2.35 21.27 -11.30
C GLY A 379 2.50 20.35 -12.50
N ALA A 380 3.49 20.59 -13.36
CA ALA A 380 3.77 19.74 -14.52
C ALA A 380 4.18 18.32 -14.11
N VAL A 381 5.08 18.17 -13.12
CA VAL A 381 5.50 16.85 -12.62
C VAL A 381 4.32 16.12 -11.95
N TRP A 382 3.54 16.83 -11.13
CA TRP A 382 2.37 16.27 -10.48
C TRP A 382 1.35 15.75 -11.51
N PHE A 383 1.00 16.60 -12.49
CA PHE A 383 0.06 16.28 -13.55
C PHE A 383 0.58 15.16 -14.46
N ALA A 384 1.85 15.19 -14.86
CA ALA A 384 2.43 14.15 -15.71
C ALA A 384 2.43 12.77 -15.04
N GLY A 385 2.79 12.70 -13.75
CA GLY A 385 2.74 11.45 -13.01
C GLY A 385 1.30 10.93 -12.83
N ALA A 386 0.36 11.83 -12.52
CA ALA A 386 -1.06 11.51 -12.45
C ALA A 386 -1.57 11.01 -13.82
N PHE A 387 -1.37 11.78 -14.88
CA PHE A 387 -1.79 11.47 -16.24
C PHE A 387 -1.24 10.13 -16.72
N ALA A 388 0.03 9.81 -16.45
CA ALA A 388 0.60 8.52 -16.80
C ALA A 388 -0.12 7.37 -16.08
N ILE A 389 -0.40 7.48 -14.78
CA ILE A 389 -1.21 6.47 -14.05
C ILE A 389 -2.61 6.33 -14.67
N TYR A 390 -3.18 7.44 -15.17
CA TYR A 390 -4.52 7.49 -15.77
C TYR A 390 -4.63 7.01 -17.19
N ALA A 391 -3.59 7.17 -18.00
CA ALA A 391 -3.68 7.06 -19.45
C ALA A 391 -4.28 5.72 -19.89
N VAL A 392 -3.95 4.66 -19.16
CA VAL A 392 -4.43 3.30 -19.38
C VAL A 392 -5.93 3.15 -19.11
N TYR A 393 -6.45 3.82 -18.09
CA TYR A 393 -7.84 3.64 -17.63
C TYR A 393 -8.85 4.43 -18.47
N PHE A 394 -8.39 5.51 -19.11
CA PHE A 394 -9.19 6.25 -20.08
C PHE A 394 -9.09 5.69 -21.51
N GLY A 395 -8.41 4.55 -21.70
CA GLY A 395 -8.25 3.95 -23.02
C GLY A 395 -7.37 4.75 -23.98
N PHE A 396 -6.58 5.72 -23.49
CA PHE A 396 -5.62 6.45 -24.31
C PHE A 396 -4.49 5.55 -24.82
N VAL A 397 -4.27 4.44 -24.11
CA VAL A 397 -3.34 3.40 -24.51
C VAL A 397 -4.16 2.14 -24.74
N GLN A 398 -4.37 1.81 -26.00
CA GLN A 398 -4.88 0.49 -26.38
C GLN A 398 -3.79 -0.57 -26.23
N GLU A 399 -4.20 -1.84 -26.26
CA GLU A 399 -3.31 -2.99 -26.12
C GLU A 399 -2.03 -2.82 -26.95
N ILE A 400 -0.89 -2.78 -26.26
CA ILE A 400 0.41 -2.82 -26.92
C ILE A 400 0.65 -4.29 -27.22
N THR A 401 0.39 -4.72 -28.45
CA THR A 401 0.48 -6.14 -28.88
C THR A 401 1.82 -6.80 -28.57
N ALA A 402 2.88 -6.01 -28.36
CA ALA A 402 4.21 -6.49 -28.02
C ALA A 402 4.37 -6.90 -26.54
N VAL A 403 3.47 -6.54 -25.63
CA VAL A 403 3.57 -6.89 -24.20
C VAL A 403 2.25 -7.43 -23.65
N PRO A 404 2.26 -8.53 -22.88
CA PRO A 404 1.03 -9.17 -22.40
C PRO A 404 0.15 -8.26 -21.53
N MET A 405 0.76 -7.40 -20.71
CA MET A 405 0.09 -6.48 -19.80
C MET A 405 0.75 -5.09 -19.90
N PRO A 406 0.21 -4.18 -20.73
CA PRO A 406 0.76 -2.83 -20.87
C PRO A 406 0.51 -1.93 -19.65
N LYS A 407 -0.51 -2.22 -18.82
CA LYS A 407 -0.93 -1.34 -17.71
C LYS A 407 0.20 -0.99 -16.73
N PRO A 408 1.00 -1.96 -16.23
CA PRO A 408 2.16 -1.70 -15.38
C PRO A 408 3.15 -0.66 -15.92
N PHE A 409 3.36 -0.57 -17.24
CA PHE A 409 4.36 0.35 -17.81
C PHE A 409 4.02 1.81 -17.49
N PHE A 410 2.76 2.17 -17.64
CA PHE A 410 2.29 3.54 -17.44
C PHE A 410 2.15 3.89 -15.95
N THR A 411 1.70 2.94 -15.14
CA THR A 411 1.61 3.15 -13.68
C THR A 411 3.01 3.29 -13.07
N VAL A 412 3.97 2.44 -13.46
CA VAL A 412 5.40 2.55 -13.08
C VAL A 412 5.98 3.88 -13.55
N ALA A 413 5.75 4.27 -14.82
CA ALA A 413 6.23 5.55 -15.34
C ALA A 413 5.69 6.74 -14.54
N GLY A 414 4.40 6.74 -14.23
CA GLY A 414 3.77 7.83 -13.49
C GLY A 414 4.31 8.00 -12.08
N VAL A 415 4.47 6.90 -11.33
CA VAL A 415 5.08 6.99 -9.99
C VAL A 415 6.58 7.30 -10.06
N ALA A 416 7.30 6.82 -11.08
CA ALA A 416 8.70 7.17 -11.29
C ALA A 416 8.89 8.67 -11.57
N ILE A 417 7.99 9.30 -12.33
CA ILE A 417 7.97 10.77 -12.53
C ILE A 417 7.83 11.49 -11.18
N TRP A 418 6.92 11.05 -10.31
CA TRP A 418 6.78 11.64 -8.97
C TRP A 418 8.03 11.41 -8.12
N ALA A 419 8.62 10.21 -8.12
CA ALA A 419 9.86 9.94 -7.40
C ALA A 419 11.01 10.85 -7.87
N ALA A 420 11.18 11.01 -9.18
CA ALA A 420 12.16 11.93 -9.75
C ALA A 420 11.89 13.38 -9.31
N GLY A 421 10.63 13.82 -9.32
CA GLY A 421 10.22 15.12 -8.80
C GLY A 421 10.64 15.35 -7.34
N PHE A 422 10.39 14.37 -6.48
CA PHE A 422 10.79 14.43 -5.08
C PHE A 422 12.31 14.46 -4.90
N LEU A 423 13.06 13.68 -5.68
CA LEU A 423 14.53 13.72 -5.64
C LEU A 423 15.07 15.09 -6.08
N VAL A 424 14.51 15.70 -7.12
CA VAL A 424 14.87 17.07 -7.55
C VAL A 424 14.51 18.11 -6.47
N ALA A 425 13.36 17.94 -5.81
CA ALA A 425 12.96 18.80 -4.69
C ALA A 425 13.92 18.69 -3.51
N ALA A 426 14.46 17.49 -3.25
CA ALA A 426 15.43 17.26 -2.19
C ALA A 426 16.79 17.91 -2.49
N THR A 427 17.28 17.83 -3.72
CA THR A 427 18.57 18.44 -4.11
C THR A 427 18.51 19.97 -4.07
N ARG A 428 17.43 20.59 -4.58
CA ARG A 428 17.22 22.05 -4.52
C ARG A 428 17.12 22.58 -3.09
N GLY A 429 16.54 21.80 -2.18
CA GLY A 429 16.43 22.18 -0.77
C GLY A 429 17.78 22.33 -0.07
N ARG A 430 18.79 21.54 -0.46
CA ARG A 430 20.14 21.61 0.13
C ARG A 430 20.96 22.83 -0.30
N ALA A 431 20.62 23.44 -1.44
CA ALA A 431 21.37 24.60 -1.95
C ALA A 431 20.98 25.92 -1.26
N ARG A 432 19.90 25.93 -0.47
CA ARG A 432 19.33 27.15 0.15
C ARG A 432 19.57 27.29 1.64
N GLY A 433 20.06 26.25 2.31
CA GLY A 433 20.40 26.25 3.73
C GLY A 433 21.87 25.89 3.89
#